data_AF-A0A797I2X4-F1
#
_entry.id   AF-A0A797I2X4-F1
#
_cell.length_a   1.000
_cell.length_b   1.000
_cell.length_c   1.000
_cell.angle_alpha   90.00
_cell.angle_beta   90.00
_cell.angle_gamma   90.00
#
_symmetry.space_group_name_H-M   'P 1'
#
loop_
_entity.id
_entity.type
_entity.pdbx_description
1 polymer ?
#
loop_
_entity_poly.entity_id
_entity_poly.type
_entity_poly.pdbx_seq_one_letter_code
_entity_poly.pdbx_strand_id
1 'polypeptide(L)'
;MQRPQFEAIMRQRMQVLTLFRPATRPQPGDELEITIVSPDRTTETTIADILNRRPGSESHSWTVVIRPRRSPEEPEPCTPAGKIMQRYHEERTRRHNGGLARTLNTVNHKAALARMVFSPQRNSFARPAQNGRKQQ
;
A
#
# COMPACT_ATOMS: atom_id res chain seq x y z
N MET A 1 -20.16 1.03 -12.37
CA MET A 1 -19.53 -0.31 -12.41
C MET A 1 -20.41 -1.21 -13.25
N GLN A 2 -19.92 -1.74 -14.38
CA GLN A 2 -20.73 -2.52 -15.33
C GLN A 2 -20.81 -4.00 -14.88
N ARG A 3 -22.00 -4.61 -14.95
CA ARG A 3 -22.29 -6.03 -14.66
C ARG A 3 -21.22 -7.05 -15.12
N PRO A 4 -20.64 -6.96 -16.34
CA PRO A 4 -19.63 -7.92 -16.78
C PRO A 4 -18.33 -7.92 -15.95
N GLN A 5 -17.95 -6.78 -15.35
CA GLN A 5 -16.77 -6.72 -14.46
C GLN A 5 -17.03 -7.43 -13.12
N PHE A 6 -18.28 -7.40 -12.64
CA PHE A 6 -18.69 -8.11 -11.43
C PHE A 6 -18.63 -9.62 -11.65
N GLU A 7 -19.16 -10.14 -12.75
CA GLU A 7 -19.09 -11.58 -13.05
C GLU A 7 -17.66 -12.09 -13.25
N ALA A 8 -16.79 -11.28 -13.86
CA ALA A 8 -15.37 -11.62 -14.00
C ALA A 8 -14.64 -11.71 -12.65
N ILE A 9 -14.97 -10.81 -11.70
CA ILE A 9 -14.47 -10.87 -10.32
C ILE A 9 -15.05 -12.11 -9.59
N MET A 10 -16.33 -12.42 -9.79
CA MET A 10 -16.99 -13.60 -9.20
C MET A 10 -16.41 -14.93 -9.70
N ARG A 11 -15.86 -14.98 -10.93
CA ARG A 11 -15.17 -16.18 -11.47
C ARG A 11 -13.84 -16.49 -10.77
N GLN A 12 -13.21 -15.54 -10.08
CA GLN A 12 -12.00 -15.77 -9.31
C GLN A 12 -12.32 -16.33 -7.90
N ARG A 13 -12.84 -17.57 -7.79
CA ARG A 13 -12.96 -18.35 -6.52
C ARG A 13 -13.21 -17.51 -5.24
N MET A 14 -14.13 -16.54 -5.29
CA MET A 14 -14.48 -15.77 -4.11
C MET A 14 -15.56 -16.54 -3.35
N GLN A 15 -15.42 -16.63 -2.03
CA GLN A 15 -16.43 -17.30 -1.22
C GLN A 15 -17.68 -16.41 -1.15
N VAL A 16 -18.85 -17.03 -1.35
CA VAL A 16 -20.13 -16.32 -1.37
C VAL A 16 -21.00 -16.90 -0.26
N LEU A 17 -21.58 -16.02 0.55
CA LEU A 17 -22.51 -16.37 1.61
C LEU A 17 -23.84 -15.65 1.40
N THR A 18 -24.91 -16.28 1.86
CA THR A 18 -26.23 -15.66 1.95
C THR A 18 -26.52 -15.35 3.40
N LEU A 19 -26.64 -14.06 3.73
CA LEU A 19 -27.06 -13.60 5.05
C LEU A 19 -28.57 -13.48 5.05
N PHE A 20 -29.24 -14.23 5.92
CA PHE A 20 -30.69 -14.21 6.04
C PHE A 20 -31.11 -13.32 7.22
N ARG A 21 -31.98 -12.34 6.95
CA ARG A 21 -32.49 -11.38 7.94
C ARG A 21 -31.40 -10.76 8.83
N PRO A 22 -30.33 -10.20 8.26
CA PRO A 22 -29.32 -9.54 9.08
C PRO A 22 -29.95 -8.35 9.81
N ALA A 23 -29.54 -8.12 11.06
CA ALA A 23 -30.07 -7.02 11.88
C ALA A 23 -29.80 -5.64 11.26
N THR A 24 -28.70 -5.53 10.52
CA THR A 24 -28.33 -4.33 9.77
C THR A 24 -28.06 -4.68 8.31
N ARG A 25 -28.10 -3.66 7.45
CA ARG A 25 -27.76 -3.84 6.04
C ARG A 25 -26.24 -4.01 5.90
N PRO A 26 -25.73 -5.18 5.46
CA PRO A 26 -24.30 -5.50 5.45
C PRO A 26 -23.56 -4.61 4.46
N GLN A 27 -22.55 -3.82 4.82
CA GLN A 27 -21.75 -2.96 3.93
C GLN A 27 -20.46 -3.63 3.46
N PRO A 28 -19.94 -3.25 2.28
CA PRO A 28 -18.55 -3.56 1.93
C PRO A 28 -17.59 -2.93 2.96
N GLY A 29 -16.69 -3.74 3.52
CA GLY A 29 -15.80 -3.38 4.62
C GLY A 29 -16.27 -3.88 5.99
N ASP A 30 -17.52 -4.32 6.13
CA ASP A 30 -17.98 -4.91 7.39
C ASP A 30 -17.26 -6.24 7.65
N GLU A 31 -16.96 -6.49 8.91
CA GLU A 31 -16.40 -7.75 9.41
C GLU A 31 -17.53 -8.73 9.75
N LEU A 32 -17.32 -10.00 9.40
CA LEU A 32 -18.19 -11.13 9.73
C LEU A 32 -17.41 -12.14 10.54
N GLU A 33 -17.88 -12.40 11.76
CA GLU A 33 -17.46 -13.55 12.52
C GLU A 33 -18.34 -14.75 12.13
N ILE A 34 -17.70 -15.82 11.63
CA ILE A 34 -18.38 -17.03 11.18
C ILE A 34 -17.97 -18.16 12.11
N THR A 35 -18.92 -18.62 12.92
CA THR A 35 -18.74 -19.78 13.79
C THR A 35 -19.38 -21.01 13.16
N ILE A 36 -18.58 -22.02 12.89
CA ILE A 36 -19.00 -23.32 12.37
C ILE A 36 -19.05 -24.28 13.55
N VAL A 37 -20.23 -24.87 13.79
CA VAL A 37 -20.41 -25.91 14.81
C VAL A 37 -20.33 -27.27 14.13
N SER A 38 -19.34 -28.07 14.53
CA SER A 38 -19.15 -29.43 14.03
C SER A 38 -20.03 -30.44 14.79
N PRO A 39 -20.36 -31.60 14.19
CA PRO A 39 -21.20 -32.62 14.84
C PRO A 39 -20.63 -33.16 16.16
N ASP A 40 -19.32 -33.08 16.34
CA ASP A 40 -18.59 -33.43 17.57
C ASP A 40 -18.67 -32.35 18.66
N ARG A 41 -19.51 -31.32 18.46
CA ARG A 41 -19.69 -30.14 19.33
C ARG A 41 -18.46 -29.25 19.45
N THR A 42 -17.47 -29.43 18.59
CA THR A 42 -16.39 -28.45 18.44
C THR A 42 -16.89 -27.24 17.67
N THR A 43 -16.32 -26.08 17.97
CA THR A 43 -16.65 -24.82 17.30
C THR A 43 -15.38 -24.23 16.71
N GLU A 44 -15.41 -23.95 15.41
CA GLU A 44 -14.36 -23.21 14.73
C GLU A 44 -14.88 -21.84 14.33
N THR A 45 -14.16 -20.79 14.70
CA THR A 45 -14.50 -19.42 14.36
C THR A 45 -13.50 -18.88 13.35
N THR A 46 -14.02 -18.28 12.27
CA THR A 46 -13.22 -17.59 11.26
C THR A 46 -13.77 -16.20 11.04
N ILE A 47 -12.87 -15.21 10.99
CA ILE A 47 -13.20 -13.83 10.65
C ILE A 47 -13.15 -13.67 9.13
N ALA A 48 -14.14 -13.00 8.54
CA ALA A 48 -14.18 -12.72 7.12
C ALA A 48 -14.64 -11.29 6.83
N ASP A 49 -14.11 -10.69 5.78
CA ASP A 49 -14.48 -9.34 5.37
C ASP A 49 -15.51 -9.37 4.25
N ILE A 50 -16.53 -8.52 4.32
CA ILE A 50 -17.48 -8.31 3.21
C ILE A 50 -16.81 -7.46 2.13
N LEU A 51 -16.55 -8.05 0.98
CA LEU A 51 -15.96 -7.35 -0.15
C LEU A 51 -17.01 -6.70 -1.04
N ASN A 52 -18.19 -7.32 -1.14
CA ASN A 52 -19.31 -6.79 -1.89
C ASN A 52 -20.64 -7.41 -1.45
N ARG A 53 -21.76 -6.80 -1.83
CA ARG A 53 -23.11 -7.28 -1.52
C ARG A 53 -24.06 -7.10 -2.69
N ARG A 54 -25.12 -7.91 -2.71
CA ARG A 54 -26.33 -7.67 -3.49
C ARG A 54 -27.56 -8.19 -2.74
N PRO A 55 -28.76 -7.66 -3.02
CA PRO A 55 -30.00 -8.29 -2.56
C PRO A 55 -30.04 -9.76 -2.99
N GLY A 56 -30.43 -10.65 -2.08
CA GLY A 56 -30.64 -12.06 -2.39
C GLY A 56 -31.99 -12.30 -3.06
N SER A 57 -32.29 -13.58 -3.35
CA SER A 57 -33.56 -13.99 -3.97
C SER A 57 -34.75 -13.93 -3.02
N GLU A 58 -34.50 -14.00 -1.71
CA GLU A 58 -35.53 -14.01 -0.67
C GLU A 58 -35.68 -12.63 -0.02
N SER A 59 -36.88 -12.37 0.52
CA SER A 59 -37.15 -11.16 1.29
C SER A 59 -36.19 -11.06 2.48
N HIS A 60 -35.56 -9.90 2.65
CA HIS A 60 -34.56 -9.63 3.70
C HIS A 60 -33.32 -10.53 3.65
N SER A 61 -32.97 -11.07 2.48
CA SER A 61 -31.72 -11.79 2.26
C SER A 61 -30.70 -10.94 1.50
N TRP A 62 -29.42 -11.14 1.81
CA TRP A 62 -28.30 -10.51 1.11
C TRP A 62 -27.29 -11.56 0.69
N THR A 63 -26.92 -11.59 -0.59
CA THR A 63 -25.77 -12.35 -1.06
C THR A 63 -24.53 -11.47 -0.91
N VAL A 64 -23.57 -11.93 -0.10
CA VAL A 64 -22.32 -11.22 0.17
C VAL A 64 -21.15 -12.02 -0.37
N VAL A 65 -20.17 -11.30 -0.89
CA VAL A 65 -18.88 -11.86 -1.29
C VAL A 65 -17.93 -11.61 -0.14
N ILE A 66 -17.31 -12.68 0.36
CA ILE A 66 -16.46 -12.61 1.54
C ILE A 66 -15.01 -13.02 1.23
N ARG A 67 -14.09 -12.48 2.02
CA ARG A 67 -12.70 -12.95 2.12
C ARG A 67 -12.44 -13.39 3.57
N PRO A 68 -12.28 -14.69 3.84
CA PRO A 68 -11.77 -15.15 5.13
C PRO A 68 -10.38 -14.57 5.38
N ARG A 69 -10.14 -14.06 6.60
CA ARG A 69 -8.81 -13.67 7.06
C ARG A 69 -8.04 -14.93 7.47
N ARG A 70 -6.74 -14.96 7.16
CA ARG A 70 -5.83 -16.04 7.59
C ARG A 70 -5.35 -15.85 9.02
N SER A 71 -5.37 -14.61 9.52
CA SER A 71 -5.03 -14.24 10.88
C SER A 71 -5.89 -13.06 11.34
N PRO A 72 -6.23 -12.94 12.64
CA PRO A 72 -6.97 -11.79 13.17
C PRO A 72 -6.27 -10.45 12.92
N GLU A 73 -4.94 -10.46 12.86
CA GLU A 73 -4.08 -9.30 12.59
C GLU A 73 -3.93 -8.95 11.10
N GLU A 74 -4.59 -9.69 10.20
CA GLU A 74 -4.52 -9.40 8.77
C GLU A 74 -5.17 -8.03 8.49
N PRO A 75 -4.46 -7.09 7.83
CA PRO A 75 -4.98 -5.75 7.63
C PRO A 75 -6.28 -5.77 6.84
N GLU A 76 -7.17 -4.83 7.17
CA GLU A 76 -8.45 -4.65 6.49
C GLU A 76 -8.24 -4.61 4.97
N PRO A 77 -9.07 -5.33 4.20
CA PRO A 77 -8.89 -5.40 2.77
C PRO A 77 -9.14 -4.01 2.19
N CYS A 78 -8.16 -3.54 1.42
CA CYS A 78 -8.33 -2.32 0.65
C CYS A 78 -9.52 -2.50 -0.29
N THR A 79 -10.63 -1.81 -0.01
CA THR A 79 -11.85 -1.82 -0.83
C THR A 79 -11.48 -1.45 -2.28
N PRO A 80 -12.30 -1.77 -3.31
CA PRO A 80 -12.01 -1.34 -4.68
C PRO A 80 -11.71 0.16 -4.80
N ALA A 81 -12.37 1.00 -4.00
CA ALA A 81 -12.07 2.42 -3.87
C ALA A 81 -10.72 2.69 -3.17
N GLY A 82 -10.41 1.96 -2.10
CA GLY A 82 -9.11 2.00 -1.43
C GLY A 82 -7.96 1.65 -2.37
N LYS A 83 -8.10 0.62 -3.22
CA LYS A 83 -7.08 0.25 -4.22
C LYS A 83 -6.83 1.35 -5.24
N ILE A 84 -7.88 2.07 -5.65
CA ILE A 84 -7.77 3.21 -6.56
C ILE A 84 -7.03 4.37 -5.87
N MET A 85 -7.38 4.68 -4.62
CA MET A 85 -6.71 5.71 -3.83
C MET A 85 -5.25 5.38 -3.55
N GLN A 86 -4.96 4.14 -3.20
CA GLN A 86 -3.59 3.66 -3.00
C GLN A 86 -2.75 3.85 -4.29
N ARG A 87 -3.27 3.41 -5.44
CA ARG A 87 -2.59 3.62 -6.74
C ARG A 87 -2.38 5.09 -7.05
N TYR A 88 -3.36 5.95 -6.75
CA TYR A 88 -3.23 7.39 -6.93
C TYR A 88 -2.10 7.97 -6.07
N HIS A 89 -2.00 7.58 -4.80
CA HIS A 89 -0.93 8.01 -3.91
C HIS A 89 0.45 7.49 -4.33
N GLU A 90 0.54 6.23 -4.74
CA GLU A 90 1.78 5.62 -5.24
C GLU A 90 2.27 6.32 -6.51
N GLU A 91 1.37 6.62 -7.45
CA GLU A 91 1.73 7.30 -8.70
C GLU A 91 2.15 8.75 -8.46
N ARG A 92 1.47 9.46 -7.55
CA ARG A 92 1.87 10.81 -7.14
C ARG A 92 3.24 10.82 -6.47
N THR A 93 3.51 9.86 -5.59
CA THR A 93 4.81 9.70 -4.93
C THR A 93 5.91 9.39 -5.94
N ARG A 94 5.64 8.52 -6.92
CA ARG A 94 6.57 8.19 -7.99
C ARG A 94 6.94 9.41 -8.85
N ARG A 95 5.95 10.25 -9.21
CA ARG A 95 6.18 11.49 -9.96
C ARG A 95 7.02 12.48 -9.15
N HIS A 96 6.73 12.63 -7.87
CA HIS A 96 7.49 13.50 -6.98
C HIS A 96 8.96 13.04 -6.85
N ASN A 97 9.18 11.75 -6.64
CA ASN A 97 10.53 11.16 -6.56
C ASN A 97 11.29 11.30 -7.88
N GLY A 98 10.61 11.14 -9.03
CA GLY A 98 11.20 11.38 -10.34
C GLY A 98 11.56 12.86 -10.60
N GLY A 99 10.84 13.81 -9.99
CA GLY A 99 11.18 15.22 -9.98
C GLY A 99 12.43 15.49 -9.14
N LEU A 100 12.47 14.97 -7.91
CA LEU A 100 13.61 15.08 -7.01
C LEU A 100 14.89 14.51 -7.63
N ALA A 101 14.83 13.33 -8.25
CA ALA A 101 15.97 12.71 -8.92
C ALA A 101 16.53 13.58 -10.06
N ARG A 102 15.66 14.21 -10.86
CA ARG A 102 16.07 15.12 -11.95
C ARG A 102 16.73 16.39 -11.41
N THR A 103 16.16 16.95 -10.34
CA THR A 103 16.74 18.12 -9.67
C THR A 103 18.11 17.79 -9.08
N LEU A 104 18.26 16.65 -8.40
CA LEU A 104 19.54 16.19 -7.86
C LEU A 104 20.58 15.97 -8.95
N ASN A 105 20.21 15.36 -10.09
CA ASN A 105 21.12 15.22 -11.23
C ASN A 105 21.57 16.58 -11.78
N THR A 106 20.65 17.54 -11.87
CA THR A 106 20.97 18.90 -12.35
C THR A 106 21.92 19.61 -11.40
N VAL A 107 21.67 19.52 -10.09
CA VAL A 107 22.53 20.10 -9.05
C VAL A 107 23.92 19.44 -9.07
N ASN A 108 23.99 18.10 -9.14
CA ASN A 108 25.25 17.38 -9.20
C ASN A 108 26.04 17.71 -10.47
N HIS A 109 25.38 17.85 -11.62
CA HIS A 109 26.02 18.25 -12.86
C HIS A 109 26.58 19.68 -12.78
N LYS A 110 25.80 20.63 -12.24
CA LYS A 110 26.26 22.01 -11.99
C LYS A 110 27.43 22.05 -11.00
N ALA A 111 27.37 21.26 -9.93
CA ALA A 111 28.46 21.15 -8.97
C ALA A 111 29.73 20.54 -9.60
N ALA A 112 29.60 19.53 -10.46
CA ALA A 112 30.72 18.95 -11.19
C ALA A 112 31.36 19.95 -12.17
N LEU A 113 30.55 20.69 -12.93
CA LEU A 113 31.02 21.78 -13.79
C LEU A 113 31.71 22.88 -12.98
N ALA A 114 31.14 23.29 -11.85
CA ALA A 114 31.77 24.26 -10.95
C ALA A 114 33.12 23.75 -10.44
N ARG A 115 33.26 22.47 -10.08
CA ARG A 115 34.56 21.89 -9.69
C ARG A 115 35.57 21.82 -10.85
N MET A 116 35.10 21.72 -12.08
CA MET A 116 35.95 21.71 -13.28
C MET A 116 36.42 23.13 -13.67
N VAL A 117 35.52 24.12 -13.63
CA VAL A 117 35.82 25.53 -13.93
C VAL A 117 36.61 26.17 -12.78
N PHE A 118 36.17 25.94 -11.55
CA PHE A 118 36.88 26.27 -10.33
C PHE A 118 37.66 25.04 -9.85
N SER A 119 38.53 24.52 -10.71
CA SER A 119 39.60 23.68 -10.18
C SER A 119 40.37 24.53 -9.17
N PRO A 120 40.58 24.08 -7.92
CA PRO A 120 41.55 24.75 -7.09
C PRO A 120 42.87 24.56 -7.82
N GLN A 121 43.43 25.64 -8.36
CA GLN A 121 44.84 25.68 -8.69
C GLN A 121 45.56 25.16 -7.45
N ARG A 122 46.05 23.92 -7.57
CA ARG A 122 46.71 23.19 -6.51
C ARG A 122 47.96 23.98 -6.18
N ASN A 123 47.92 24.67 -5.04
CA ASN A 123 48.97 25.42 -4.35
C ASN A 123 50.39 25.37 -4.93
N SER A 124 50.90 26.54 -5.31
CA SER A 124 52.33 26.85 -5.23
C SER A 124 52.56 28.30 -4.79
N PHE A 125 51.90 28.72 -3.71
CA PHE A 125 52.42 29.83 -2.91
C PHE A 125 53.06 29.23 -1.67
N ALA A 126 54.39 29.27 -1.69
CA ALA A 126 55.27 28.80 -0.64
C ALA A 126 54.83 29.33 0.73
N ARG A 127 54.58 28.41 1.67
CA ARG A 127 54.54 28.75 3.08
C ARG A 127 56.00 28.88 3.52
N PRO A 128 56.49 30.04 3.98
CA PRO A 128 57.86 30.13 4.46
C PRO A 128 58.02 29.19 5.65
N ALA A 129 59.03 28.32 5.56
CA ALA A 129 59.39 27.42 6.64
C ALA A 129 59.76 28.27 7.88
N GLN A 130 58.99 28.11 8.96
CA GLN A 130 59.42 28.58 10.27
C GLN A 130 60.60 27.70 10.71
N ASN A 131 61.81 28.24 10.57
CA ASN A 131 63.02 27.65 11.15
C ASN A 131 62.87 27.63 12.67
N GLY A 132 62.59 26.44 13.22
CA GLY A 132 62.80 26.16 14.64
C GLY A 132 64.30 26.20 14.95
N ARG A 133 64.73 27.28 15.62
CA ARG A 133 66.05 27.35 16.25
C ARG A 133 66.13 26.25 17.32
N LYS A 134 66.99 25.26 17.09
CA LYS A 134 67.40 24.28 18.10
C LYS A 134 68.30 24.97 19.13
N GLN A 135 68.02 24.65 20.39
CA GLN A 135 68.85 24.93 21.55
C GLN A 135 70.25 24.34 21.37
N GLN A 136 71.28 25.11 21.72
CA GLN A 136 72.48 24.68 22.44
C GLN A 136 72.93 25.84 23.32
#